data_AF-A0A2M8DFZ9-F1
#
_entry.id   AF-A0A2M8DFZ9-F1
#
_cell.length_a   1.000
_cell.length_b   1.000
_cell.length_c   1.000
_cell.angle_alpha   90.00
_cell.angle_beta   90.00
_cell.angle_gamma   90.00
#
_symmetry.space_group_name_H-M   'P 1'
#
loop_
_entity.id
_entity.type
_entity.pdbx_description
1 polymer ?
#
loop_
_entity_poly.entity_id
_entity_poly.type
_entity_poly.pdbx_seq_one_letter_code
_entity_poly.pdbx_strand_id
1 'polypeptide(L)'
;MFYRSAGRPTAAALAILLAAAPGCIPGPPQELTWIRQDIKSLQDQVRTLRAEVQRPELAAQVKTLDQRQRHGQQELTDRMGEIEGRLGDLNRKMEQVQTTARTSEGVSKDNAALATRLTAIEQQLHATPQDGGDGQSPGALDAHLTALQAEVDVLAKQVNALLTRPGAAPVKPSAADAAKAAKAAPKKETKAPAKETPAAPATAAKATPPPAKAANAETSEASDVTPEVRAAYETALKEIREGDRKAGLVAMEAFAKANPHTSLTDNAYFWIGQAYYEAGDYKQAAFRFEDVLLHFPKSAKAPGALLKEGLSFLALAKQGNADITLDDARLALQQVVHDYPGSNEAKVAEQELAKLPAK
;
A
#
# COMPACT_ATOMS: atom_id res chain seq x y z
N MET A 1 1.90 19.67 -60.92
CA MET A 1 0.58 19.20 -60.41
C MET A 1 -0.35 20.40 -60.40
N PHE A 2 -1.30 20.44 -61.34
CA PHE A 2 -2.22 21.57 -61.55
C PHE A 2 -3.50 21.38 -60.71
N TYR A 3 -3.78 22.33 -59.83
CA TYR A 3 -5.11 22.54 -59.26
C TYR A 3 -5.95 23.28 -60.31
N ARG A 4 -7.02 22.68 -60.81
CA ARG A 4 -7.97 23.34 -61.72
C ARG A 4 -9.31 23.48 -61.00
N SER A 5 -9.59 24.70 -60.54
CA SER A 5 -10.91 25.11 -60.11
C SER A 5 -11.85 25.12 -61.33
N ALA A 6 -12.94 24.36 -61.25
CA ALA A 6 -14.02 24.46 -62.21
C ALA A 6 -15.16 25.27 -61.55
N GLY A 7 -15.23 26.54 -61.95
CA GLY A 7 -16.37 27.41 -61.68
C GLY A 7 -17.64 26.89 -62.34
N ARG A 8 -18.75 27.13 -61.64
CA ARG A 8 -20.14 26.83 -62.05
C ARG A 8 -20.50 27.60 -63.33
N PRO A 9 -21.38 27.07 -64.19
CA PRO A 9 -22.24 27.91 -65.01
C PRO A 9 -23.69 27.90 -64.48
N THR A 10 -24.06 29.05 -63.94
CA THR A 10 -25.32 29.80 -64.15
C THR A 10 -26.56 29.06 -64.66
N ALA A 11 -27.62 29.13 -63.86
CA ALA A 11 -29.01 28.98 -64.28
C ALA A 11 -29.39 30.02 -65.34
N ALA A 12 -29.84 29.57 -66.52
CA ALA A 12 -30.64 30.35 -67.46
C ALA A 12 -31.17 29.43 -68.57
N ALA A 13 -32.49 29.26 -68.64
CA ALA A 13 -33.29 29.20 -69.87
C ALA A 13 -34.72 28.74 -69.53
N LEU A 14 -35.55 29.70 -69.12
CA LEU A 14 -37.00 29.56 -69.12
C LEU A 14 -37.52 29.95 -70.51
N ALA A 15 -38.51 29.18 -70.98
CA ALA A 15 -39.50 29.49 -72.04
C ALA A 15 -39.06 29.43 -73.52
N ILE A 16 -39.60 28.42 -74.25
CA ILE A 16 -40.28 28.62 -75.55
C ILE A 16 -41.53 27.72 -75.59
N LEU A 17 -42.60 28.30 -76.12
CA LEU A 17 -44.01 27.94 -76.13
C LEU A 17 -44.36 27.39 -77.52
N LEU A 18 -44.98 26.19 -77.67
CA LEU A 18 -45.92 25.92 -78.79
C LEU A 18 -46.67 24.56 -78.74
N ALA A 19 -47.95 24.67 -79.06
CA ALA A 19 -48.79 23.74 -79.83
C ALA A 19 -49.44 22.53 -79.14
N ALA A 20 -50.77 22.59 -79.13
CA ALA A 20 -51.71 21.55 -78.76
C ALA A 20 -51.72 20.36 -79.74
N ALA A 21 -51.76 19.14 -79.20
CA ALA A 21 -52.35 17.96 -79.81
C ALA A 21 -52.87 17.03 -78.69
N PRO A 22 -54.14 16.58 -78.71
CA PRO A 22 -54.64 15.64 -77.71
C PRO A 22 -54.21 14.22 -78.12
N GLY A 23 -53.35 13.58 -77.31
CA GLY A 23 -53.07 12.15 -77.47
C GLY A 23 -51.61 11.72 -77.49
N CYS A 24 -50.75 12.28 -76.64
CA CYS A 24 -49.51 11.60 -76.27
C CYS A 24 -49.10 12.06 -74.87
N ILE A 25 -49.12 11.15 -73.90
CA ILE A 25 -48.50 11.37 -72.59
C ILE A 25 -47.02 11.10 -72.81
N PRO A 26 -46.13 12.11 -72.87
CA PRO A 26 -44.70 11.83 -72.93
C PRO A 26 -44.30 11.18 -71.61
N GLY A 27 -43.69 9.99 -71.68
CA GLY A 27 -43.06 9.37 -70.52
C GLY A 27 -42.07 10.35 -69.88
N PRO A 28 -41.83 10.26 -68.56
CA PRO A 28 -40.99 11.22 -67.87
C PRO A 28 -39.62 11.30 -68.57
N PRO A 29 -39.10 12.52 -68.83
CA PRO A 29 -37.79 12.72 -69.45
C PRO A 29 -36.74 11.80 -68.83
N GLN A 30 -35.95 11.11 -69.64
CA GLN A 30 -34.90 10.21 -69.13
C GLN A 30 -33.90 10.95 -68.22
N GLU A 31 -33.81 12.27 -68.37
CA GLU A 31 -33.08 13.17 -67.47
C GLU A 31 -33.56 13.10 -66.00
N LEU A 32 -34.88 12.95 -65.77
CA LEU A 32 -35.44 12.83 -64.42
C LEU A 32 -35.19 11.46 -63.79
N THR A 33 -34.93 10.42 -64.59
CA THR A 33 -34.63 9.08 -64.07
C THR A 33 -33.22 8.97 -63.50
N TRP A 34 -32.21 9.57 -64.15
CA TRP A 34 -30.85 9.56 -63.60
C TRP A 34 -30.74 10.46 -62.36
N ILE A 35 -31.38 11.64 -62.37
CA ILE A 35 -31.42 12.53 -61.19
C ILE A 35 -32.06 11.81 -60.00
N ARG A 36 -33.15 11.06 -60.22
CA ARG A 36 -33.80 10.29 -59.17
C ARG A 36 -32.91 9.17 -58.62
N GLN A 37 -32.15 8.51 -59.48
CA GLN A 37 -31.23 7.44 -59.09
C GLN A 37 -30.02 7.99 -58.32
N ASP A 38 -29.48 9.14 -58.74
CA ASP A 38 -28.39 9.83 -58.04
C ASP A 38 -28.83 10.39 -56.69
N ILE A 39 -30.04 10.97 -56.58
CA ILE A 39 -30.60 11.39 -55.30
C ILE A 39 -30.73 10.21 -54.34
N LYS A 40 -31.15 9.04 -54.85
CA LYS A 40 -31.24 7.83 -54.03
C LYS A 40 -29.86 7.34 -53.57
N SER A 41 -28.89 7.32 -54.47
CA SER A 41 -27.48 6.98 -54.16
C SER A 41 -26.89 7.92 -53.11
N LEU A 42 -27.10 9.23 -53.27
CA LEU A 42 -26.66 10.24 -52.30
C LEU A 42 -27.37 10.10 -50.95
N GLN A 43 -28.67 9.80 -50.93
CA GLN A 43 -29.40 9.54 -49.69
C GLN A 43 -28.89 8.29 -48.98
N ASP A 44 -28.56 7.24 -49.73
CA ASP A 44 -27.98 6.00 -49.18
C ASP A 44 -26.55 6.26 -48.65
N GLN A 45 -25.72 7.02 -49.36
CA GLN A 45 -24.39 7.43 -48.89
C GLN A 45 -24.46 8.28 -47.63
N VAL A 46 -25.38 9.25 -47.56
CA VAL A 46 -25.59 10.07 -46.35
C VAL A 46 -26.10 9.21 -45.19
N ARG A 47 -26.92 8.19 -45.45
CA ARG A 47 -27.40 7.26 -44.43
C ARG A 47 -26.27 6.39 -43.88
N THR A 48 -25.38 5.91 -44.76
CA THR A 48 -24.19 5.13 -44.38
C THR A 48 -23.18 5.98 -43.61
N LEU A 49 -22.86 7.18 -44.11
CA LEU A 49 -21.98 8.13 -43.42
C LEU A 49 -22.54 8.53 -42.05
N ARG A 50 -23.86 8.74 -41.94
CA ARG A 50 -24.51 8.99 -40.65
C ARG A 50 -24.34 7.79 -39.71
N ALA A 51 -24.47 6.56 -40.20
CA ALA A 51 -24.28 5.35 -39.41
C ALA A 51 -22.82 5.13 -38.97
N GLU A 52 -21.82 5.59 -39.74
CA GLU A 52 -20.41 5.58 -39.35
C GLU A 52 -20.03 6.74 -38.39
N VAL A 53 -20.69 7.90 -38.53
CA VAL A 53 -20.50 9.06 -37.66
C VAL A 53 -21.13 8.84 -36.27
N GLN A 54 -22.27 8.15 -36.20
CA GLN A 54 -22.67 7.49 -34.96
C GLN A 54 -21.59 6.44 -34.66
N ARG A 55 -20.73 6.68 -33.66
CA ARG A 55 -19.66 5.74 -33.26
C ARG A 55 -20.16 4.77 -32.18
N PRO A 56 -20.88 3.67 -32.51
CA PRO A 56 -21.34 2.69 -31.52
C PRO A 56 -20.18 2.03 -30.78
N GLU A 57 -19.01 1.94 -31.43
CA GLU A 57 -17.80 1.41 -30.83
C GLU A 57 -17.29 2.29 -29.67
N LEU A 58 -17.38 3.62 -29.79
CA LEU A 58 -17.02 4.53 -28.72
C LEU A 58 -18.00 4.40 -27.54
N ALA A 59 -19.30 4.24 -27.83
CA ALA A 59 -20.32 4.00 -26.81
C ALA A 59 -20.12 2.66 -26.09
N ALA A 60 -19.71 1.61 -26.82
CA ALA A 60 -19.36 0.32 -26.25
C ALA A 60 -18.12 0.43 -25.35
N GLN A 61 -17.07 1.12 -25.82
CA GLN A 61 -15.85 1.36 -25.03
C GLN A 61 -16.16 2.14 -23.74
N VAL A 62 -16.95 3.22 -23.82
CA VAL A 62 -17.36 3.99 -22.64
C VAL A 62 -18.14 3.11 -21.65
N LYS A 63 -19.03 2.25 -22.13
CA LYS A 63 -19.78 1.33 -21.27
C LYS A 63 -18.86 0.30 -20.59
N THR A 64 -17.87 -0.23 -21.31
CA THR A 64 -16.87 -1.14 -20.73
C THR A 64 -15.99 -0.45 -19.70
N LEU A 65 -15.62 0.80 -19.96
CA LEU A 65 -14.79 1.60 -19.06
C LEU A 65 -15.55 1.96 -17.77
N ASP A 66 -16.83 2.33 -17.90
CA ASP A 66 -17.74 2.54 -16.77
C ASP A 66 -17.98 1.24 -15.97
N GLN A 67 -18.13 0.09 -16.63
CA GLN A 67 -18.21 -1.19 -15.94
C GLN A 67 -16.94 -1.51 -15.15
N ARG A 68 -15.75 -1.28 -15.75
CA ARG A 68 -14.47 -1.48 -15.07
C ARG A 68 -14.32 -0.53 -13.88
N GLN A 69 -14.71 0.72 -14.04
CA GLN A 69 -14.67 1.71 -12.97
C GLN A 69 -15.59 1.30 -11.81
N ARG A 70 -16.82 0.84 -12.08
CA ARG A 70 -17.74 0.38 -11.03
C ARG A 70 -17.23 -0.87 -10.33
N HIS A 71 -16.65 -1.82 -11.06
CA HIS A 71 -16.04 -3.01 -10.47
C HIS A 71 -14.87 -2.63 -9.55
N GLY A 72 -14.00 -1.72 -9.99
CA GLY A 72 -12.91 -1.21 -9.16
C GLY A 72 -13.42 -0.51 -7.89
N GLN A 73 -14.49 0.29 -8.00
CA GLN A 73 -15.12 0.95 -6.84
C GLN A 73 -15.73 -0.04 -5.85
N GLN A 74 -16.35 -1.12 -6.34
CA GLN A 74 -16.86 -2.19 -5.46
C GLN A 74 -15.72 -2.91 -4.75
N GLU A 75 -14.64 -3.27 -5.46
CA GLU A 75 -13.49 -3.93 -4.85
C GLU A 75 -12.83 -3.06 -3.77
N LEU A 76 -12.70 -1.75 -4.00
CA LEU A 76 -12.22 -0.83 -2.96
C LEU A 76 -13.13 -0.82 -1.73
N THR A 77 -14.45 -0.81 -1.94
CA THR A 77 -15.44 -0.81 -0.85
C THR A 77 -15.35 -2.10 -0.04
N ASP A 78 -15.23 -3.24 -0.69
CA ASP A 78 -15.11 -4.54 -0.04
C ASP A 78 -13.80 -4.64 0.77
N ARG A 79 -12.68 -4.19 0.19
CA ARG A 79 -11.38 -4.16 0.89
C ARG A 79 -11.40 -3.19 2.08
N MET A 80 -12.10 -2.08 1.97
CA MET A 80 -12.28 -1.14 3.08
C MET A 80 -13.08 -1.79 4.21
N GLY A 81 -14.17 -2.49 3.89
CA GLY A 81 -14.93 -3.25 4.88
C GLY A 81 -14.12 -4.36 5.56
N GLU A 82 -13.24 -5.05 4.82
CA GLU A 82 -12.33 -6.05 5.41
C GLU A 82 -11.32 -5.41 6.37
N ILE A 83 -10.75 -4.25 6.00
CA ILE A 83 -9.82 -3.51 6.86
C ILE A 83 -10.53 -3.03 8.13
N GLU A 84 -11.74 -2.50 8.02
CA GLU A 84 -12.56 -2.09 9.17
C GLU A 84 -12.86 -3.26 10.09
N GLY A 85 -13.22 -4.43 9.53
CA GLY A 85 -13.42 -5.67 10.29
C GLY A 85 -12.15 -6.10 11.04
N ARG A 86 -11.00 -6.09 10.36
CA ARG A 86 -9.70 -6.43 10.96
C ARG A 86 -9.31 -5.44 12.06
N LEU A 87 -9.60 -4.14 11.90
CA LEU A 87 -9.38 -3.13 12.93
C LEU A 87 -10.25 -3.39 14.17
N GLY A 88 -11.53 -3.76 13.97
CA GLY A 88 -12.41 -4.16 15.06
C GLY A 88 -11.91 -5.39 15.83
N ASP A 89 -11.42 -6.40 15.13
CA ASP A 89 -10.82 -7.60 15.73
C ASP A 89 -9.54 -7.28 16.50
N LEU A 90 -8.68 -6.43 15.94
CA LEU A 90 -7.45 -6.00 16.59
C LEU A 90 -7.76 -5.22 17.88
N ASN A 91 -8.77 -4.35 17.85
CA ASN A 91 -9.19 -3.60 19.02
C ASN A 91 -9.70 -4.51 20.14
N ARG A 92 -10.53 -5.52 19.81
CA ARG A 92 -10.98 -6.53 20.79
C ARG A 92 -9.82 -7.33 21.38
N LYS A 93 -8.84 -7.73 20.55
CA LYS A 93 -7.62 -8.39 21.02
C LYS A 93 -6.80 -7.49 21.94
N MET A 94 -6.68 -6.21 21.61
CA MET A 94 -5.98 -5.24 22.45
C MET A 94 -6.66 -5.11 23.82
N GLU A 95 -7.98 -5.03 23.86
CA GLU A 95 -8.75 -4.99 25.11
C GLU A 95 -8.57 -6.28 25.94
N GLN A 96 -8.52 -7.43 25.29
CA GLN A 96 -8.23 -8.71 25.93
C GLN A 96 -6.79 -8.77 26.51
N VAL A 97 -5.81 -8.21 25.81
CA VAL A 97 -4.43 -8.09 26.31
C VAL A 97 -4.33 -7.10 27.48
N GLN A 98 -5.04 -5.97 27.43
CA GLN A 98 -5.05 -5.02 28.53
C GLN A 98 -5.73 -5.57 29.79
N THR A 99 -6.83 -6.31 29.63
CA THR A 99 -7.51 -6.94 30.77
C THR A 99 -6.64 -8.03 31.41
N THR A 100 -5.97 -8.86 30.61
CA THR A 100 -5.00 -9.86 31.11
C THR A 100 -3.77 -9.21 31.76
N ALA A 101 -3.27 -8.09 31.22
CA ALA A 101 -2.20 -7.32 31.85
C ALA A 101 -2.62 -6.79 33.24
N ARG A 102 -3.80 -6.17 33.34
CA ARG A 102 -4.34 -5.66 34.62
C ARG A 102 -4.55 -6.76 35.66
N THR A 103 -5.03 -7.95 35.24
CA THR A 103 -5.17 -9.07 36.18
C THR A 103 -3.82 -9.58 36.65
N SER A 104 -2.81 -9.65 35.76
CA SER A 104 -1.45 -10.07 36.10
C SER A 104 -0.76 -9.11 37.06
N GLU A 105 -0.95 -7.79 36.89
CA GLU A 105 -0.43 -6.76 37.81
C GLU A 105 -1.07 -6.87 39.19
N GLY A 106 -2.38 -7.12 39.25
CA GLY A 106 -3.07 -7.38 40.51
C GLY A 106 -2.48 -8.59 41.24
N VAL A 107 -2.37 -9.73 40.54
CA VAL A 107 -1.78 -10.96 41.11
C VAL A 107 -0.33 -10.75 41.56
N SER A 108 0.46 -9.97 40.81
CA SER A 108 1.84 -9.67 41.19
C SER A 108 1.92 -8.83 42.47
N LYS A 109 1.04 -7.85 42.66
CA LYS A 109 0.95 -7.05 43.89
C LYS A 109 0.50 -7.89 45.07
N ASP A 110 -0.48 -8.76 44.85
CA ASP A 110 -0.99 -9.68 45.87
C ASP A 110 0.11 -10.65 46.32
N ASN A 111 0.88 -11.21 45.38
CA ASN A 111 2.04 -12.06 45.69
C ASN A 111 3.14 -11.32 46.47
N ALA A 112 3.43 -10.06 46.12
CA ALA A 112 4.40 -9.23 46.87
C ALA A 112 3.93 -8.93 48.31
N ALA A 113 2.63 -8.70 48.51
CA ALA A 113 2.05 -8.48 49.83
C ALA A 113 2.13 -9.76 50.69
N LEU A 114 1.85 -10.93 50.09
CA LEU A 114 2.00 -12.22 50.75
C LEU A 114 3.46 -12.50 51.13
N ALA A 115 4.41 -12.26 50.23
CA ALA A 115 5.84 -12.43 50.50
C ALA A 115 6.31 -11.56 51.68
N THR A 116 5.89 -10.29 51.72
CA THR A 116 6.22 -9.37 52.83
C THR A 116 5.71 -9.89 54.18
N ARG A 117 4.50 -10.47 54.21
CA ARG A 117 3.92 -11.01 55.44
C ARG A 117 4.58 -12.32 55.88
N LEU A 118 4.94 -13.18 54.93
CA LEU A 118 5.71 -14.39 55.25
C LEU A 118 7.03 -14.02 55.93
N THR A 119 7.75 -13.02 55.42
CA THR A 119 8.97 -12.52 56.06
C THR A 119 8.71 -11.94 57.47
N ALA A 120 7.58 -11.27 57.69
CA ALA A 120 7.21 -10.75 59.01
C ALA A 120 6.93 -11.88 60.02
N ILE A 121 6.22 -12.94 59.59
CA ILE A 121 5.95 -14.12 60.41
C ILE A 121 7.26 -14.86 60.74
N GLU A 122 8.15 -15.03 59.76
CA GLU A 122 9.48 -15.63 59.97
C GLU A 122 10.29 -14.85 61.01
N GLN A 123 10.27 -13.52 60.97
CA GLN A 123 10.92 -12.67 61.97
C GLN A 123 10.31 -12.81 63.37
N GLN A 124 8.97 -12.90 63.47
CA GLN A 124 8.29 -13.11 64.76
C GLN A 124 8.59 -14.48 65.37
N LEU A 125 8.68 -15.53 64.55
CA LEU A 125 9.07 -16.87 64.99
C LEU A 125 10.52 -16.91 65.49
N HIS A 126 11.42 -16.11 64.92
CA HIS A 126 12.80 -15.98 65.38
C HIS A 126 12.99 -15.04 66.58
N ALA A 127 12.05 -14.12 66.83
CA ALA A 127 12.06 -13.24 67.99
C ALA A 127 11.61 -13.92 69.30
N THR A 128 11.23 -15.19 69.26
CA THR A 128 10.91 -15.98 70.46
C THR A 128 12.19 -16.18 71.31
N PRO A 129 12.28 -15.63 72.53
CA PRO A 129 13.49 -15.73 73.34
C PRO A 129 13.74 -17.19 73.70
N GLN A 130 14.87 -17.72 73.26
CA GLN A 130 15.44 -18.97 73.74
C GLN A 130 16.12 -18.70 75.10
N ASP A 131 15.38 -18.17 76.09
CA ASP A 131 15.86 -18.04 77.45
C ASP A 131 15.04 -18.95 78.36
N GLY A 132 15.67 -20.02 78.80
CA GLY A 132 15.09 -20.96 79.75
C GLY A 132 15.12 -20.34 81.14
N GLY A 133 13.95 -20.21 81.75
CA GLY A 133 13.87 -19.79 83.14
C GLY A 133 12.46 -19.39 83.56
N ASP A 134 11.72 -20.37 84.07
CA ASP A 134 10.64 -20.24 85.05
C ASP A 134 9.37 -19.45 84.67
N GLY A 135 8.29 -20.22 84.41
CA GLY A 135 6.93 -19.80 84.75
C GLY A 135 6.23 -18.86 83.78
N GLN A 136 6.32 -19.09 82.46
CA GLN A 136 5.45 -18.39 81.51
C GLN A 136 3.99 -18.81 81.71
N SER A 137 3.16 -17.88 82.20
CA SER A 137 1.72 -18.06 82.40
C SER A 137 1.05 -18.73 81.19
N PRO A 138 0.19 -19.75 81.38
CA PRO A 138 -0.53 -20.40 80.28
C PRO A 138 -1.30 -19.40 79.39
N GLY A 139 -1.75 -18.28 79.96
CA GLY A 139 -2.40 -17.20 79.23
C GLY A 139 -1.55 -16.49 78.16
N ALA A 140 -0.21 -16.50 78.26
CA ALA A 140 0.65 -15.88 77.23
C ALA A 140 0.82 -16.79 76.00
N LEU A 141 0.87 -18.11 76.23
CA LEU A 141 0.86 -19.09 75.14
C LEU A 141 -0.51 -19.14 74.46
N ASP A 142 -1.59 -19.10 75.24
CA ASP A 142 -2.96 -19.03 74.72
C ASP A 142 -3.20 -17.73 73.93
N ALA A 143 -2.66 -16.59 74.38
CA ALA A 143 -2.72 -15.33 73.64
C ALA A 143 -1.96 -15.40 72.30
N HIS A 144 -0.78 -16.03 72.28
CA HIS A 144 -0.02 -16.27 71.05
C HIS A 144 -0.74 -17.22 70.09
N LEU A 145 -1.31 -18.32 70.59
CA LEU A 145 -2.11 -19.24 69.78
C LEU A 145 -3.35 -18.55 69.21
N THR A 146 -4.03 -17.72 70.00
CA THR A 146 -5.21 -16.96 69.54
C THR A 146 -4.83 -15.92 68.49
N ALA A 147 -3.68 -15.24 68.65
CA ALA A 147 -3.16 -14.30 67.67
C ALA A 147 -2.79 -15.00 66.35
N LEU A 148 -2.12 -16.15 66.42
CA LEU A 148 -1.74 -16.93 65.25
C LEU A 148 -2.97 -17.50 64.53
N GLN A 149 -3.98 -17.94 65.28
CA GLN A 149 -5.24 -18.40 64.72
C GLN A 149 -6.00 -17.28 63.99
N ALA A 150 -6.01 -16.07 64.56
CA ALA A 150 -6.62 -14.90 63.93
C ALA A 150 -5.91 -14.51 62.62
N GLU A 151 -4.58 -14.62 62.57
CA GLU A 151 -3.81 -14.39 61.34
C GLU A 151 -4.09 -15.45 60.26
N VAL A 152 -4.19 -16.73 60.65
CA VAL A 152 -4.57 -17.82 59.73
C VAL A 152 -5.98 -17.60 59.16
N ASP A 153 -6.93 -17.15 59.97
CA ASP A 153 -8.29 -16.83 59.51
C ASP A 153 -8.32 -15.64 58.54
N VAL A 154 -7.50 -14.62 58.78
CA VAL A 154 -7.35 -13.48 57.86
C VAL A 154 -6.71 -13.92 56.55
N LEU A 155 -5.70 -14.80 56.62
CA LEU A 155 -5.04 -15.36 55.46
C LEU A 155 -6.00 -16.24 54.64
N ALA A 156 -6.78 -17.08 55.30
CA ALA A 156 -7.81 -17.91 54.67
C ALA A 156 -8.87 -17.07 53.97
N LYS A 157 -9.32 -15.97 54.59
CA LYS A 157 -10.28 -15.03 53.98
C LYS A 157 -9.69 -14.32 52.76
N GLN A 158 -8.41 -13.94 52.80
CA GLN A 158 -7.75 -13.30 51.66
C GLN A 158 -7.50 -14.28 50.51
N VAL A 159 -7.05 -15.50 50.79
CA VAL A 159 -6.92 -16.56 49.78
C VAL A 159 -8.28 -16.88 49.15
N ASN A 160 -9.34 -16.98 49.96
CA ASN A 160 -10.69 -17.19 49.44
C ASN A 160 -11.20 -15.98 48.63
N ALA A 161 -10.87 -14.75 49.01
CA ALA A 161 -11.18 -13.54 48.25
C ALA A 161 -10.43 -13.50 46.90
N LEU A 162 -9.20 -14.03 46.83
CA LEU A 162 -8.45 -14.19 45.59
C LEU A 162 -9.06 -15.26 44.68
N LEU A 163 -9.53 -16.39 45.25
CA LEU A 163 -10.19 -17.48 44.52
C LEU A 163 -11.58 -17.09 44.00
N THR A 164 -12.26 -16.17 44.68
CA THR A 164 -13.62 -15.71 44.32
C THR A 164 -13.62 -14.43 43.49
N ARG A 165 -12.45 -13.87 43.16
CA ARG A 165 -12.33 -12.66 42.34
C ARG A 165 -12.93 -12.91 40.94
N PRO A 166 -13.96 -12.14 40.51
CA PRO A 166 -14.51 -12.27 39.16
C PRO A 166 -13.40 -11.96 38.15
N GLY A 167 -13.01 -12.96 37.35
CA GLY A 167 -11.90 -12.86 36.39
C GLY A 167 -10.72 -13.80 36.66
N ALA A 168 -10.70 -14.52 37.79
CA ALA A 168 -9.76 -15.62 38.05
C ALA A 168 -10.27 -16.95 37.48
N ALA A 169 -10.73 -16.97 36.22
CA ALA A 169 -10.97 -18.23 35.52
C ALA A 169 -9.65 -18.67 34.86
N PRO A 170 -9.22 -19.95 34.98
CA PRO A 170 -8.18 -20.46 34.12
C PRO A 170 -8.73 -20.41 32.69
N VAL A 171 -8.13 -19.59 31.83
CA VAL A 171 -8.33 -19.68 30.38
C VAL A 171 -7.81 -21.05 29.93
N LYS A 172 -8.69 -22.06 29.97
CA LYS A 172 -8.51 -23.29 29.22
C LYS A 172 -8.42 -22.86 27.75
N PRO A 173 -7.37 -23.20 26.99
CA PRO A 173 -7.38 -22.97 25.56
C PRO A 173 -8.52 -23.81 25.00
N SER A 174 -9.60 -23.15 24.58
CA SER A 174 -10.72 -23.83 23.94
C SER A 174 -10.20 -24.45 22.65
N ALA A 175 -10.28 -25.77 22.55
CA ALA A 175 -9.90 -26.56 21.39
C ALA A 175 -10.72 -26.25 20.12
N ALA A 176 -11.60 -25.25 20.15
CA ALA A 176 -12.36 -24.78 18.99
C ALA A 176 -11.54 -23.88 18.04
N ASP A 177 -10.54 -23.15 18.53
CA ASP A 177 -9.70 -22.27 17.68
C ASP A 177 -8.55 -23.00 16.97
N ALA A 178 -8.20 -24.21 17.41
CA ALA A 178 -7.19 -25.04 16.75
C ALA A 178 -7.72 -25.77 15.50
N ALA A 179 -9.04 -25.89 15.34
CA ALA A 179 -9.64 -26.68 14.25
C ALA A 179 -9.78 -25.91 12.91
N LYS A 180 -9.66 -24.58 12.90
CA LYS A 180 -9.78 -23.77 11.67
C LYS A 180 -8.44 -23.37 11.05
N ALA A 181 -7.34 -23.50 11.78
CA ALA A 181 -5.99 -23.24 11.27
C ALA A 181 -5.34 -24.45 10.57
N ALA A 182 -5.99 -25.62 10.56
CA ALA A 182 -5.41 -26.88 10.05
C ALA A 182 -5.84 -27.24 8.61
N LYS A 183 -6.28 -26.27 7.79
CA LYS A 183 -6.71 -26.55 6.40
C LYS A 183 -6.11 -25.61 5.37
N ALA A 184 -4.79 -25.42 5.38
CA ALA A 184 -4.03 -24.96 4.20
C ALA A 184 -2.51 -25.08 4.42
N ALA A 185 -1.96 -26.30 4.33
CA ALA A 185 -0.60 -26.54 3.83
C ALA A 185 -0.38 -28.06 3.63
N PRO A 186 0.03 -28.53 2.42
CA PRO A 186 0.32 -29.93 2.19
C PRO A 186 1.72 -30.32 2.70
N LYS A 187 1.81 -31.57 3.19
CA LYS A 187 3.03 -32.29 3.57
C LYS A 187 3.80 -32.76 2.32
N LYS A 188 5.14 -32.79 2.39
CA LYS A 188 5.98 -34.01 2.42
C LYS A 188 7.48 -33.65 2.27
N GLU A 189 8.31 -33.98 3.28
CA GLU A 189 9.22 -35.16 3.33
C GLU A 189 10.51 -34.92 2.51
N THR A 190 11.75 -35.19 2.94
CA THR A 190 12.33 -35.79 4.15
C THR A 190 13.86 -35.53 4.14
N LYS A 191 14.43 -35.34 5.35
CA LYS A 191 15.69 -35.93 5.87
C LYS A 191 17.04 -35.71 5.14
N ALA A 192 17.97 -35.11 5.92
CA ALA A 192 19.42 -35.03 5.73
C ALA A 192 20.12 -36.41 5.69
N PRO A 193 21.41 -36.48 5.30
CA PRO A 193 22.47 -36.26 6.29
C PRO A 193 23.72 -35.51 5.77
N ALA A 194 24.50 -34.99 6.72
CA ALA A 194 25.77 -34.31 6.53
C ALA A 194 26.91 -35.24 6.09
N LYS A 195 27.85 -34.73 5.27
CA LYS A 195 29.28 -34.61 5.62
C LYS A 195 30.12 -33.95 4.51
N GLU A 196 31.16 -33.26 5.00
CA GLU A 196 32.48 -33.00 4.38
C GLU A 196 32.70 -31.75 3.51
N THR A 197 33.46 -30.84 4.11
CA THR A 197 34.35 -29.84 3.49
C THR A 197 35.53 -30.55 2.82
N PRO A 198 36.07 -30.02 1.70
CA PRO A 198 37.37 -29.36 1.78
C PRO A 198 37.44 -28.00 1.04
N ALA A 199 38.50 -27.27 1.36
CA ALA A 199 38.71 -25.85 1.11
C ALA A 199 39.35 -25.48 -0.27
N ALA A 200 39.05 -24.23 -0.67
CA ALA A 200 39.88 -23.23 -1.40
C ALA A 200 40.20 -23.45 -2.92
N PRO A 201 40.62 -22.41 -3.70
CA PRO A 201 40.77 -20.96 -3.44
C PRO A 201 40.21 -19.99 -4.53
N ALA A 202 40.08 -18.71 -4.11
CA ALA A 202 40.15 -17.41 -4.81
C ALA A 202 39.98 -17.27 -6.35
N THR A 203 39.19 -16.26 -6.75
CA THR A 203 39.64 -15.18 -7.68
C THR A 203 38.75 -13.95 -7.60
N ALA A 204 39.41 -12.80 -7.76
CA ALA A 204 38.91 -11.46 -7.57
C ALA A 204 38.07 -10.93 -8.76
N ALA A 205 37.14 -10.02 -8.46
CA ALA A 205 36.78 -8.94 -9.38
C ALA A 205 36.24 -7.74 -8.59
N LYS A 206 37.12 -6.75 -8.45
CA LYS A 206 36.89 -5.41 -7.92
C LYS A 206 36.19 -4.60 -9.03
N ALA A 207 35.00 -4.06 -8.75
CA ALA A 207 34.38 -3.05 -9.62
C ALA A 207 33.80 -1.94 -8.74
N THR A 208 34.61 -0.89 -8.56
CA THR A 208 34.22 0.43 -8.08
C THR A 208 33.45 1.18 -9.18
N PRO A 209 32.26 1.75 -8.91
CA PRO A 209 31.71 2.84 -9.72
C PRO A 209 32.36 4.18 -9.31
N PRO A 210 32.64 5.10 -10.26
CA PRO A 210 33.29 6.38 -9.98
C PRO A 210 32.34 7.39 -9.30
N PRO A 211 32.86 8.38 -8.55
CA PRO A 211 32.05 9.35 -7.83
C PRO A 211 31.46 10.37 -8.82
N ALA A 212 30.14 10.35 -8.98
CA ALA A 212 29.42 11.40 -9.69
C ALA A 212 29.42 12.67 -8.83
N LYS A 213 30.16 13.66 -9.33
CA LYS A 213 30.22 15.06 -8.92
C LYS A 213 28.81 15.64 -8.72
N ALA A 214 28.36 15.73 -7.48
CA ALA A 214 27.28 16.61 -7.08
C ALA A 214 27.82 18.04 -7.11
N ALA A 215 27.34 18.84 -8.07
CA ALA A 215 27.46 20.29 -7.99
C ALA A 215 26.26 20.93 -8.70
N ASN A 216 25.48 21.62 -7.88
CA ASN A 216 24.54 22.69 -8.20
C ASN A 216 23.09 22.31 -8.53
N ALA A 217 22.30 22.16 -7.47
CA ALA A 217 20.87 22.48 -7.43
C ALA A 217 20.48 23.02 -6.04
N GLU A 218 21.29 23.89 -5.45
CA GLU A 218 20.97 24.60 -4.21
C GLU A 218 20.40 25.98 -4.55
N THR A 219 19.17 26.08 -5.06
CA THR A 219 18.50 27.40 -5.10
C THR A 219 16.97 27.27 -5.11
N SER A 220 16.40 26.58 -4.12
CA SER A 220 15.01 26.81 -3.65
C SER A 220 14.71 26.06 -2.34
N GLU A 221 15.68 25.90 -1.42
CA GLU A 221 15.53 25.05 -0.22
C GLU A 221 15.61 25.81 1.12
N ALA A 222 15.74 27.13 1.09
CA ALA A 222 16.21 27.88 2.26
C ALA A 222 15.13 28.54 3.14
N SER A 223 13.89 28.70 2.66
CA SER A 223 12.89 29.52 3.39
C SER A 223 12.02 28.74 4.38
N ASP A 224 11.80 27.43 4.16
CA ASP A 224 10.79 26.66 4.90
C ASP A 224 11.37 25.50 5.73
N VAL A 225 12.70 25.37 5.79
CA VAL A 225 13.40 24.24 6.45
C VAL A 225 14.32 24.77 7.54
N THR A 226 14.01 24.44 8.81
CA THR A 226 14.89 24.77 9.93
C THR A 226 16.11 23.84 9.97
N PRO A 227 17.22 24.24 10.62
CA PRO A 227 18.39 23.37 10.80
C PRO A 227 18.04 22.03 11.45
N GLU A 228 17.08 22.01 12.38
CA GLU A 228 16.62 20.80 13.06
C GLU A 228 15.89 19.85 12.09
N VAL A 229 15.01 20.38 11.24
CA VAL A 229 14.30 19.60 10.20
C VAL A 229 15.31 18.99 9.23
N ARG A 230 16.29 19.77 8.79
CA ARG A 230 17.37 19.27 7.92
C ARG A 230 18.19 18.17 8.60
N ALA A 231 18.59 18.36 9.85
CA ALA A 231 19.37 17.37 10.59
C ALA A 231 18.61 16.05 10.79
N ALA A 232 17.30 16.10 11.07
CA ALA A 232 16.46 14.92 11.19
C ALA A 232 16.38 14.15 9.87
N TYR A 233 16.19 14.86 8.75
CA TYR A 233 16.18 14.27 7.42
C TYR A 233 17.52 13.61 7.06
N GLU A 234 18.64 14.30 7.26
CA GLU A 234 19.98 13.79 6.96
C GLU A 234 20.32 12.54 7.78
N THR A 235 19.93 12.54 9.06
CA THR A 235 20.12 11.38 9.95
C THR A 235 19.34 10.18 9.43
N ALA A 236 18.05 10.36 9.10
CA ALA A 236 17.24 9.28 8.55
C ALA A 236 17.78 8.77 7.21
N LEU A 237 18.26 9.68 6.34
CA LEU A 237 18.84 9.32 5.05
C LEU A 237 20.13 8.52 5.20
N LYS A 238 20.96 8.88 6.18
CA LYS A 238 22.18 8.15 6.51
C LYS A 238 21.86 6.72 6.98
N GLU A 239 20.87 6.55 7.85
CA GLU A 239 20.41 5.23 8.30
C GLU A 239 19.90 4.37 7.14
N ILE A 240 19.17 4.96 6.18
CA ILE A 240 18.70 4.24 4.98
C ILE A 240 19.87 3.71 4.13
N ARG A 241 20.95 4.49 4.00
CA ARG A 241 22.07 4.21 3.09
C ARG A 241 23.17 3.35 3.71
N GLU A 242 23.54 3.65 4.95
CA GLU A 242 24.75 3.14 5.61
C GLU A 242 24.44 2.33 6.87
N GLY A 243 23.26 2.53 7.47
CA GLY A 243 22.88 1.96 8.76
C GLY A 243 21.81 0.87 8.64
N ASP A 244 20.90 0.85 9.62
CA ASP A 244 19.74 -0.04 9.56
C ASP A 244 18.67 0.56 8.66
N ARG A 245 18.57 0.06 7.43
CA ARG A 245 17.57 0.49 6.44
C ARG A 245 16.14 0.48 7.00
N LYS A 246 15.78 -0.50 7.85
CA LYS A 246 14.42 -0.56 8.42
C LYS A 246 14.21 0.57 9.42
N ALA A 247 15.18 0.82 10.29
CA ALA A 247 15.13 1.94 11.24
C ALA A 247 15.12 3.29 10.49
N GLY A 248 15.95 3.43 9.47
CA GLY A 248 15.99 4.61 8.60
C GLY A 248 14.68 4.88 7.87
N LEU A 249 14.02 3.83 7.35
CA LEU A 249 12.69 3.93 6.74
C LEU A 249 11.65 4.46 7.74
N VAL A 250 11.61 3.89 8.95
CA VAL A 250 10.69 4.34 10.01
C VAL A 250 10.96 5.81 10.38
N ALA A 251 12.23 6.20 10.50
CA ALA A 251 12.62 7.58 10.80
C ALA A 251 12.23 8.55 9.67
N MET A 252 12.42 8.13 8.41
CA MET A 252 12.09 8.95 7.23
C MET A 252 10.58 9.09 7.04
N GLU A 253 9.80 8.04 7.32
CA GLU A 253 8.33 8.11 7.31
C GLU A 253 7.81 9.03 8.42
N ALA A 254 8.39 8.94 9.62
CA ALA A 254 8.08 9.86 10.71
C ALA A 254 8.42 11.31 10.36
N PHE A 255 9.57 11.53 9.71
CA PHE A 255 9.98 12.84 9.20
C PHE A 255 8.98 13.41 8.19
N ALA A 256 8.59 12.63 7.18
CA ALA A 256 7.66 13.07 6.14
C ALA A 256 6.27 13.41 6.73
N LYS A 257 5.82 12.64 7.73
CA LYS A 257 4.55 12.89 8.43
C LYS A 257 4.60 14.14 9.32
N ALA A 258 5.71 14.38 10.01
CA ALA A 258 5.89 15.54 10.88
C ALA A 258 6.08 16.83 10.07
N ASN A 259 6.60 16.73 8.85
CA ASN A 259 6.92 17.86 7.99
C ASN A 259 6.22 17.70 6.62
N PRO A 260 4.89 17.83 6.52
CA PRO A 260 4.17 17.53 5.27
C PRO A 260 4.32 18.58 4.16
N HIS A 261 4.78 19.81 4.49
CA HIS A 261 4.80 20.95 3.57
C HIS A 261 6.20 21.52 3.31
N THR A 262 7.25 20.71 3.45
CA THR A 262 8.63 21.18 3.24
C THR A 262 9.17 20.73 1.90
N SER A 263 10.16 21.46 1.37
CA SER A 263 10.93 21.06 0.18
C SER A 263 11.84 19.84 0.41
N LEU A 264 11.80 19.23 1.61
CA LEU A 264 12.47 17.97 1.91
C LEU A 264 11.49 16.79 1.95
N THR A 265 10.19 17.05 1.94
CA THR A 265 9.17 16.00 2.08
C THR A 265 9.04 15.17 0.80
N ASP A 266 9.09 15.82 -0.36
CA ASP A 266 9.18 15.18 -1.67
C ASP A 266 10.44 14.30 -1.79
N ASN A 267 11.57 14.82 -1.30
CA ASN A 267 12.82 14.09 -1.21
C ASN A 267 12.71 12.89 -0.25
N ALA A 268 12.02 13.03 0.87
CA ALA A 268 11.81 11.94 1.83
C ALA A 268 11.02 10.79 1.21
N TYR A 269 9.87 11.07 0.57
CA TYR A 269 9.08 10.05 -0.14
C TYR A 269 9.89 9.37 -1.25
N PHE A 270 10.68 10.14 -2.00
CA PHE A 270 11.56 9.59 -3.02
C PHE A 270 12.59 8.60 -2.44
N TRP A 271 13.25 8.93 -1.32
CA TRP A 271 14.21 8.02 -0.69
C TRP A 271 13.56 6.80 -0.03
N ILE A 272 12.35 6.95 0.51
CA ILE A 272 11.56 5.82 1.00
C ILE A 272 11.28 4.84 -0.15
N GLY A 273 10.78 5.34 -1.29
CA GLY A 273 10.56 4.52 -2.49
C GLY A 273 11.83 3.85 -2.99
N GLN A 274 12.94 4.58 -3.03
CA GLN A 274 14.25 4.03 -3.44
C GLN A 274 14.73 2.93 -2.49
N ALA A 275 14.53 3.07 -1.18
CA ALA A 275 14.89 2.05 -0.20
C ALA A 275 14.07 0.76 -0.36
N TYR A 276 12.77 0.88 -0.64
CA TYR A 276 11.92 -0.28 -0.97
C TYR A 276 12.31 -0.93 -2.29
N TYR A 277 12.62 -0.12 -3.31
CA TYR A 277 13.08 -0.60 -4.60
C TYR A 277 14.34 -1.46 -4.46
N GLU A 278 15.32 -0.97 -3.69
CA GLU A 278 16.55 -1.70 -3.41
C GLU A 278 16.35 -2.94 -2.52
N ALA A 279 15.30 -2.95 -1.71
CA ALA A 279 14.92 -4.14 -0.94
C ALA A 279 14.19 -5.19 -1.80
N GLY A 280 13.88 -4.87 -3.06
CA GLY A 280 13.11 -5.72 -3.97
C GLY A 280 11.60 -5.70 -3.71
N ASP A 281 11.12 -4.85 -2.80
CA ASP A 281 9.69 -4.62 -2.57
C ASP A 281 9.18 -3.56 -3.55
N TYR A 282 9.08 -3.96 -4.81
CA TYR A 282 8.70 -3.07 -5.91
C TYR A 282 7.26 -2.57 -5.79
N LYS A 283 6.39 -3.28 -5.06
CA LYS A 283 5.00 -2.85 -4.84
C LYS A 283 4.95 -1.66 -3.88
N GLN A 284 5.67 -1.74 -2.76
CA GLN A 284 5.82 -0.59 -1.86
C GLN A 284 6.61 0.53 -2.52
N ALA A 285 7.64 0.21 -3.32
CA ALA A 285 8.41 1.22 -4.04
C ALA A 285 7.52 2.06 -4.98
N ALA A 286 6.73 1.41 -5.83
CA ALA A 286 5.81 2.09 -6.76
C ALA A 286 4.85 3.03 -6.02
N PHE A 287 4.21 2.53 -4.95
CA PHE A 287 3.29 3.33 -4.13
C PHE A 287 3.95 4.59 -3.54
N ARG A 288 5.20 4.47 -3.09
CA ARG A 288 5.94 5.60 -2.50
C ARG A 288 6.43 6.60 -3.54
N PHE A 289 6.70 6.15 -4.77
CA PHE A 289 6.99 7.07 -5.87
C PHE A 289 5.72 7.80 -6.33
N GLU A 290 4.56 7.12 -6.35
CA GLU A 290 3.26 7.72 -6.61
C GLU A 290 2.93 8.84 -5.60
N ASP A 291 3.26 8.64 -4.31
CA ASP A 291 3.13 9.69 -3.28
C ASP A 291 3.86 11.00 -3.65
N VAL A 292 5.03 10.91 -4.31
CA VAL A 292 5.78 12.09 -4.80
C VAL A 292 5.01 12.79 -5.92
N LEU A 293 4.47 12.02 -6.87
CA LEU A 293 3.76 12.55 -8.02
C LEU A 293 2.43 13.20 -7.64
N LEU A 294 1.70 12.59 -6.70
CA LEU A 294 0.39 13.05 -6.27
C LEU A 294 0.50 14.31 -5.41
N HIS A 295 1.40 14.33 -4.45
CA HIS A 295 1.51 15.43 -3.49
C HIS A 295 2.47 16.53 -3.95
N PHE A 296 3.48 16.18 -4.77
CA PHE A 296 4.54 17.10 -5.21
C PHE A 296 4.78 17.06 -6.73
N PRO A 297 3.75 17.29 -7.57
CA PRO A 297 3.87 17.16 -9.03
C PRO A 297 4.86 18.13 -9.68
N LYS A 298 5.22 19.22 -8.99
CA LYS A 298 6.20 20.23 -9.44
C LYS A 298 7.60 20.04 -8.85
N SER A 299 7.81 18.98 -8.07
CA SER A 299 9.10 18.69 -7.47
C SER A 299 10.14 18.36 -8.54
N ALA A 300 11.40 18.73 -8.28
CA ALA A 300 12.54 18.26 -9.05
C ALA A 300 12.70 16.72 -9.00
N LYS A 301 12.08 16.04 -8.03
CA LYS A 301 12.03 14.58 -7.92
C LYS A 301 10.91 13.93 -8.72
N ALA A 302 9.90 14.68 -9.18
CA ALA A 302 8.76 14.12 -9.88
C ALA A 302 9.15 13.32 -11.15
N PRO A 303 10.05 13.81 -12.04
CA PRO A 303 10.49 13.02 -13.19
C PRO A 303 11.18 11.71 -12.79
N GLY A 304 12.02 11.78 -11.75
CA GLY A 304 12.74 10.62 -11.23
C GLY A 304 11.81 9.62 -10.55
N ALA A 305 10.81 10.10 -9.82
CA ALA A 305 9.80 9.28 -9.16
C ALA A 305 8.97 8.51 -10.18
N LEU A 306 8.45 9.19 -11.22
CA LEU A 306 7.68 8.54 -12.28
C LEU A 306 8.49 7.50 -13.05
N LEU A 307 9.77 7.79 -13.35
CA LEU A 307 10.66 6.80 -13.93
C LEU A 307 10.81 5.58 -13.02
N LYS A 308 11.05 5.80 -11.72
CA LYS A 308 11.25 4.72 -10.77
C LYS A 308 9.98 3.91 -10.50
N GLU A 309 8.82 4.54 -10.56
CA GLU A 309 7.52 3.86 -10.55
C GLU A 309 7.39 2.92 -11.76
N GLY A 310 7.64 3.41 -12.98
CA GLY A 310 7.60 2.59 -14.18
C GLY A 310 8.61 1.43 -14.16
N LEU A 311 9.82 1.67 -13.63
CA LEU A 311 10.82 0.62 -13.40
C LEU A 311 10.38 -0.40 -12.34
N SER A 312 9.61 0.02 -11.34
CA SER A 312 9.04 -0.86 -10.32
C SER A 312 7.96 -1.76 -10.92
N PHE A 313 7.07 -1.19 -11.75
CA PHE A 313 6.11 -2.00 -12.51
C PHE A 313 6.80 -2.98 -13.45
N LEU A 314 7.86 -2.55 -14.12
CA LEU A 314 8.65 -3.43 -14.98
C LEU A 314 9.24 -4.61 -14.20
N ALA A 315 9.76 -4.36 -13.00
CA ALA A 315 10.29 -5.41 -12.14
C ALA A 315 9.18 -6.36 -11.64
N LEU A 316 8.03 -5.84 -11.23
CA LEU A 316 6.87 -6.64 -10.80
C LEU A 316 6.35 -7.54 -11.92
N ALA A 317 6.21 -7.00 -13.14
CA ALA A 317 5.78 -7.76 -14.30
C ALA A 317 6.77 -8.88 -14.64
N LYS A 318 8.08 -8.60 -14.58
CA LYS A 318 9.14 -9.61 -14.79
C LYS A 318 9.17 -10.68 -13.70
N GLN A 319 8.75 -10.36 -12.47
CA GLN A 319 8.59 -11.32 -11.38
C GLN A 319 7.32 -12.17 -11.50
N GLY A 320 6.48 -11.94 -12.51
CA GLY A 320 5.24 -12.68 -12.71
C GLY A 320 4.12 -12.29 -11.75
N ASN A 321 4.11 -11.05 -11.26
CA ASN A 321 2.99 -10.53 -10.48
C ASN A 321 1.72 -10.52 -11.36
N ALA A 322 0.60 -11.02 -10.83
CA ALA A 322 -0.66 -11.11 -11.57
C ALA A 322 -1.38 -9.75 -11.72
N ASP A 323 -1.10 -8.80 -10.82
CA ASP A 323 -1.78 -7.50 -10.75
C ASP A 323 -1.15 -6.46 -11.69
N ILE A 324 0.13 -6.63 -12.07
CA ILE A 324 0.91 -5.64 -12.83
C ILE A 324 1.53 -6.30 -14.05
N THR A 325 1.23 -5.76 -15.23
CA THR A 325 1.67 -6.28 -16.52
C THR A 325 2.80 -5.46 -17.13
N LEU A 326 3.42 -6.00 -18.20
CA LEU A 326 4.39 -5.24 -18.99
C LEU A 326 3.76 -4.01 -19.67
N ASP A 327 2.44 -4.03 -19.90
CA ASP A 327 1.73 -2.88 -20.47
C ASP A 327 1.59 -1.74 -19.46
N ASP A 328 1.40 -2.04 -18.17
CA ASP A 328 1.37 -1.02 -17.10
C ASP A 328 2.74 -0.34 -16.96
N ALA A 329 3.81 -1.15 -16.98
CA ALA A 329 5.17 -0.65 -16.99
C ALA A 329 5.46 0.23 -18.22
N ARG A 330 5.00 -0.19 -19.40
CA ARG A 330 5.13 0.59 -20.64
C ARG A 330 4.41 1.92 -20.53
N LEU A 331 3.18 1.93 -20.00
CA LEU A 331 2.37 3.13 -19.86
C LEU A 331 3.07 4.16 -18.97
N ALA A 332 3.56 3.73 -17.80
CA ALA A 332 4.29 4.61 -16.88
C ALA A 332 5.57 5.18 -17.52
N LEU A 333 6.36 4.35 -18.22
CA LEU A 333 7.56 4.82 -18.92
C LEU A 333 7.23 5.78 -20.08
N GLN A 334 6.15 5.54 -20.83
CA GLN A 334 5.67 6.47 -21.86
C GLN A 334 5.25 7.80 -21.26
N GLN A 335 4.63 7.76 -20.08
CA GLN A 335 4.25 8.97 -19.36
C GLN A 335 5.48 9.82 -18.98
N VAL A 336 6.61 9.21 -18.58
CA VAL A 336 7.87 9.96 -18.34
C VAL A 336 8.29 10.75 -19.58
N VAL A 337 8.26 10.10 -20.76
CA VAL A 337 8.66 10.73 -22.02
C VAL A 337 7.71 11.86 -22.41
N HIS A 338 6.40 11.67 -22.16
CA HIS A 338 5.37 12.63 -22.49
C HIS A 338 5.34 13.85 -21.56
N ASP A 339 5.40 13.61 -20.24
CA ASP A 339 5.22 14.64 -19.21
C ASP A 339 6.53 15.40 -18.93
N TYR A 340 7.69 14.75 -19.13
CA TYR A 340 9.01 15.33 -18.88
C TYR A 340 9.96 15.23 -20.09
N PRO A 341 9.56 15.75 -21.27
CA PRO A 341 10.34 15.62 -22.49
C PRO A 341 11.71 16.31 -22.34
N GLY A 342 12.77 15.64 -22.80
CA GLY A 342 14.15 16.16 -22.77
C GLY A 342 14.88 16.01 -21.43
N SER A 343 14.20 15.53 -20.37
CA SER A 343 14.85 15.14 -19.11
C SER A 343 15.80 13.94 -19.31
N ASN A 344 16.72 13.72 -18.38
CA ASN A 344 17.55 12.52 -18.40
C ASN A 344 16.70 11.28 -18.15
N GLU A 345 15.66 11.42 -17.32
CA GLU A 345 14.71 10.38 -16.98
C GLU A 345 13.92 9.92 -18.20
N ALA A 346 13.48 10.85 -19.07
CA ALA A 346 12.84 10.52 -20.33
C ALA A 346 13.74 9.71 -21.26
N LYS A 347 15.04 10.07 -21.36
CA LYS A 347 16.00 9.30 -22.17
C LYS A 347 16.17 7.87 -21.64
N VAL A 348 16.20 7.70 -20.31
CA VAL A 348 16.25 6.37 -19.70
C VAL A 348 14.95 5.60 -19.97
N ALA A 349 13.80 6.27 -19.86
CA ALA A 349 12.50 5.65 -20.15
C ALA A 349 12.39 5.18 -21.61
N GLU A 350 12.84 5.98 -22.58
CA GLU A 350 12.91 5.59 -24.00
C GLU A 350 13.77 4.34 -24.21
N GLN A 351 14.93 4.27 -23.54
CA GLN A 351 15.82 3.11 -23.63
C GLN A 351 15.17 1.85 -23.06
N GLU A 352 14.43 1.96 -21.95
CA GLU A 352 13.71 0.82 -21.38
C GLU A 352 12.53 0.40 -22.25
N LEU A 353 11.78 1.36 -22.80
CA LEU A 353 10.68 1.10 -23.74
C LEU A 353 11.15 0.34 -24.99
N ALA A 354 12.34 0.66 -25.51
CA ALA A 354 12.93 -0.02 -26.66
C ALA A 354 13.32 -1.49 -26.38
N LYS A 355 13.56 -1.85 -25.11
CA LYS A 355 13.87 -3.23 -24.69
C LYS A 355 12.62 -4.07 -24.49
N LEU A 356 11.45 -3.45 -24.38
CA LEU A 356 10.18 -4.16 -24.22
C LEU A 356 9.73 -4.77 -25.55
N PRO A 357 9.14 -5.98 -25.56
CA PRO A 357 8.63 -6.59 -26.79
C PRO A 357 7.61 -5.67 -27.47
N ALA A 358 7.66 -5.56 -28.79
CA ALA A 358 6.62 -4.84 -29.54
C ALA A 358 5.26 -5.54 -29.34
N LYS A 359 4.19 -4.75 -29.37
CA LYS A 359 2.82 -5.25 -29.25
C LYS A 359 2.38 -5.99 -30.50
#